data_AF-A0A9D3C2P1-F1
#
_entry.id   AF-A0A9D3C2P1-F1
#
_cell.length_a   1.000
_cell.length_b   1.000
_cell.length_c   1.000
_cell.angle_alpha   90.00
_cell.angle_beta   90.00
_cell.angle_gamma   90.00
#
_symmetry.space_group_name_H-M   'P 1'
#
loop_
_entity.id
_entity.type
_entity.pdbx_description
1 polymer ?
#
loop_
_entity_poly.entity_id
_entity_poly.type
_entity_poly.pdbx_seq_one_letter_code
_entity_poly.pdbx_strand_id
1 'polypeptide(L)'
;MTSPELSFTLAYVTFAICIIFTPDEFRSAGLTVQNVFSSWLGSEDVDFLRYHLRRISVTILVQSALPLGYYLGMCVAAPEKHLSSFYQVSHSWRAFLLFAVCLHLASCAVVIYWSCCQWHGHPIRRALQAHVRPPHSRWGSVASSINTEFRRIDKFAAGAPGARVIVTDSWVMKVTTYHIHVALQRDCHVTVTHSRQHQLSPESTSPIEILNLRVESINPSVRPFDISLNSTDYAELRAKLRAPIRTSPNVVIHQTISELFLETFRAQVELNQRYTLPSGQEVETCIGCMQAPANTKLVRLCEATGVDDDSECQQCLCRPTWCLMCLGRWFASRQDQQQPETWLSSRVPCPTCRSKFCILDVCVVR
;
A
#
# COMPACT_ATOMS: atom_id res chain seq x y z
N MET A 1 11.48 6.04 -46.40
CA MET A 1 10.93 7.18 -45.63
C MET A 1 9.64 6.70 -44.99
N THR A 2 9.53 6.70 -43.66
CA THR A 2 8.27 6.36 -42.99
C THR A 2 7.21 7.37 -43.39
N SER A 3 6.02 6.92 -43.79
CA SER A 3 4.94 7.85 -44.12
C SER A 3 4.59 8.69 -42.88
N PRO A 4 4.34 10.00 -43.02
CA PRO A 4 3.99 10.88 -41.90
C PRO A 4 2.78 10.36 -41.10
N GLU A 5 1.87 9.67 -41.78
CA GLU A 5 0.72 8.99 -41.19
C GLU A 5 1.11 7.87 -40.21
N LEU A 6 2.08 7.03 -40.60
CA LEU A 6 2.53 5.92 -39.76
C LEU A 6 3.22 6.45 -38.51
N SER A 7 4.08 7.47 -38.68
CA SER A 7 4.76 8.13 -37.57
C SER A 7 3.76 8.79 -36.60
N PHE A 8 2.75 9.50 -37.11
CA PHE A 8 1.70 10.08 -36.28
C PHE A 8 0.88 9.01 -35.56
N THR A 9 0.51 7.94 -36.26
CA THR A 9 -0.27 6.84 -35.67
C THR A 9 0.47 6.18 -34.52
N LEU A 10 1.76 5.86 -34.69
CA LEU A 10 2.59 5.27 -33.65
C LEU A 10 2.74 6.20 -32.44
N ALA A 11 2.96 7.49 -32.69
CA ALA A 11 3.04 8.49 -31.63
C ALA A 11 1.72 8.62 -30.86
N TYR A 12 0.59 8.67 -31.57
CA TYR A 12 -0.73 8.81 -30.97
C TYR A 12 -1.15 7.55 -30.19
N VAL A 13 -0.86 6.35 -30.70
CA VAL A 13 -1.12 5.10 -29.98
C VAL A 13 -0.31 5.04 -28.69
N THR A 14 0.97 5.40 -28.75
CA THR A 14 1.82 5.52 -27.54
C THR A 14 1.21 6.51 -26.55
N PHE A 15 0.82 7.71 -27.01
CA PHE A 15 0.15 8.71 -26.18
C PHE A 15 -1.15 8.18 -25.56
N ALA A 16 -2.01 7.53 -26.34
CA ALA A 16 -3.27 6.97 -25.85
C ALA A 16 -3.03 5.87 -24.81
N ILE A 17 -2.02 5.01 -25.01
CA ILE A 17 -1.61 4.01 -24.03
C ILE A 17 -1.15 4.69 -22.74
N CYS A 18 -0.33 5.76 -22.80
CA CYS A 18 0.10 6.49 -21.61
C CYS A 18 -1.05 7.19 -20.87
N ILE A 19 -2.11 7.63 -21.58
CA ILE A 19 -3.30 8.20 -20.93
C ILE A 19 -4.17 7.11 -20.28
N ILE A 20 -4.27 5.93 -20.88
CA ILE A 20 -5.07 4.81 -20.34
C ILE A 20 -4.33 4.11 -19.19
N PHE A 21 -3.05 3.81 -19.41
CA PHE A 21 -2.13 3.19 -18.48
C PHE A 21 -1.05 4.20 -18.13
N THR A 22 -1.33 5.09 -17.17
CA THR A 22 -0.41 6.15 -16.79
C THR A 22 0.86 5.57 -16.15
N PRO A 23 2.01 5.58 -16.86
CA PRO A 23 3.25 5.09 -16.29
C PRO A 23 3.77 6.09 -15.25
N ASP A 24 4.77 5.69 -14.46
CA ASP A 24 5.24 6.49 -13.33
C ASP A 24 5.88 7.81 -13.79
N GLU A 25 6.46 7.88 -14.99
CA GLU A 25 7.03 9.10 -15.58
C GLU A 25 5.95 10.13 -15.93
N PHE A 26 4.79 9.69 -16.43
CA PHE A 26 3.66 10.59 -16.67
C PHE A 26 3.04 11.06 -15.36
N ARG A 27 3.09 10.21 -14.33
CA ARG A 27 2.65 10.57 -12.99
C ARG A 27 3.57 11.62 -12.37
N SER A 28 4.89 11.46 -12.49
CA SER A 28 5.88 12.42 -11.96
C SER A 28 5.87 13.74 -12.74
N ALA A 29 5.65 13.69 -14.06
CA ALA A 29 5.45 14.89 -14.89
C ALA A 29 4.10 15.59 -14.64
N GLY A 30 3.21 14.99 -13.85
CA GLY A 30 1.91 15.55 -13.53
C GLY A 30 0.87 15.49 -14.66
N LEU A 31 1.13 14.72 -15.73
CA LEU A 31 0.24 14.53 -16.88
C LEU A 31 -0.84 13.48 -16.61
N THR A 32 -1.47 13.56 -15.44
CA THR A 32 -2.56 12.66 -15.05
C THR A 32 -3.91 13.35 -15.21
N VAL A 33 -4.95 12.58 -15.51
CA VAL A 33 -6.34 13.09 -15.55
C VAL A 33 -6.70 13.80 -14.23
N GLN A 34 -6.12 13.37 -13.12
CA GLN A 34 -6.35 13.94 -11.79
C GLN A 34 -5.77 15.35 -11.66
N ASN A 35 -4.56 15.57 -12.18
CA ASN A 35 -3.89 16.86 -12.08
C ASN A 35 -4.46 17.87 -13.08
N VAL A 36 -4.74 17.43 -14.31
CA VAL A 36 -5.32 18.29 -15.37
C VAL A 36 -6.70 18.80 -14.97
N PHE A 37 -7.52 17.97 -14.32
CA PHE A 37 -8.88 18.33 -13.89
C PHE A 37 -8.98 18.61 -12.39
N SER A 38 -7.86 18.91 -11.72
CA SER A 38 -7.78 19.09 -10.26
C SER A 38 -8.77 20.14 -9.72
N SER A 39 -8.95 21.26 -10.42
CA SER A 39 -9.89 22.33 -10.05
C SER A 39 -11.36 21.86 -10.01
N TRP A 40 -11.75 20.96 -10.91
CA TRP A 40 -13.12 20.44 -10.98
C TRP A 40 -13.34 19.22 -10.06
N LEU A 41 -12.32 18.38 -9.93
CA LEU A 41 -12.34 17.20 -9.05
C LEU A 41 -12.43 17.62 -7.57
N GLY A 42 -11.77 18.71 -7.20
CA GLY A 42 -11.65 19.15 -5.82
C GLY A 42 -10.60 18.35 -5.06
N SER A 43 -10.68 18.37 -3.73
CA SER A 43 -9.74 17.66 -2.86
C SER A 43 -10.30 16.32 -2.40
N GLU A 44 -9.48 15.28 -2.55
CA GLU A 44 -9.77 13.93 -2.05
C GLU A 44 -9.87 13.90 -0.52
N ASP A 45 -9.07 14.70 0.18
CA ASP A 45 -9.08 14.80 1.65
C ASP A 45 -10.35 15.45 2.19
N VAL A 46 -11.03 16.27 1.38
CA VAL A 46 -12.30 16.89 1.79
C VAL A 46 -13.46 15.93 1.58
N ASP A 47 -13.64 15.37 0.38
CA ASP A 47 -14.77 14.48 0.08
C ASP A 47 -14.31 13.34 -0.84
N PHE A 48 -13.77 12.30 -0.22
CA PHE A 48 -13.19 11.13 -0.86
C PHE A 48 -14.12 10.50 -1.92
N LEU A 49 -15.37 10.24 -1.55
CA LEU A 49 -16.31 9.59 -2.46
C LEU A 49 -16.74 10.50 -3.61
N ARG A 50 -17.02 11.78 -3.34
CA ARG A 50 -17.38 12.73 -4.40
C ARG A 50 -16.22 12.95 -5.37
N TYR A 51 -15.00 13.09 -4.84
CA TYR A 51 -13.79 13.20 -5.64
C TYR A 51 -13.68 12.03 -6.62
N HIS A 52 -13.84 10.79 -6.14
CA HIS A 52 -13.72 9.63 -7.02
C HIS A 52 -14.91 9.39 -7.96
N LEU A 53 -16.12 9.79 -7.57
CA LEU A 53 -17.29 9.81 -8.49
C LEU A 53 -17.00 10.70 -9.69
N ARG A 54 -16.49 11.91 -9.43
CA ARG A 54 -16.08 12.87 -10.46
C ARG A 54 -14.90 12.33 -11.28
N ARG A 55 -13.89 11.78 -10.61
CA ARG A 55 -12.69 11.23 -11.25
C ARG A 55 -13.02 10.14 -12.27
N ILE A 56 -13.79 9.13 -11.87
CA ILE A 56 -14.17 8.02 -12.77
C ILE A 56 -14.97 8.57 -13.97
N SER A 57 -15.89 9.50 -13.72
CA SER A 57 -16.67 10.13 -14.78
C SER A 57 -15.78 10.86 -15.80
N VAL A 58 -14.83 11.69 -15.34
CA VAL A 58 -13.90 12.40 -16.23
C VAL A 58 -12.97 11.42 -16.94
N THR A 59 -12.46 10.40 -16.27
CA THR A 59 -11.61 9.39 -16.92
C THR A 59 -12.34 8.71 -18.08
N ILE A 60 -13.62 8.35 -17.92
CA ILE A 60 -14.45 7.77 -18.99
C ILE A 60 -14.61 8.78 -20.15
N LEU A 61 -14.88 10.05 -19.86
CA LEU A 61 -15.02 11.08 -20.89
C LEU A 61 -13.72 11.35 -21.66
N VAL A 62 -12.59 11.45 -20.95
CA VAL A 62 -11.28 11.67 -21.57
C VAL A 62 -10.89 10.48 -22.46
N GLN A 63 -11.07 9.25 -21.96
CA GLN A 63 -10.70 8.06 -22.73
C GLN A 63 -11.64 7.81 -23.91
N SER A 64 -12.94 8.07 -23.77
CA SER A 64 -13.89 8.01 -24.89
C SER A 64 -13.64 9.08 -25.95
N ALA A 65 -12.97 10.18 -25.61
CA ALA A 65 -12.57 11.22 -26.56
C ALA A 65 -11.28 10.88 -27.35
N LEU A 66 -10.48 9.89 -26.91
CA LEU A 66 -9.23 9.53 -27.59
C LEU A 66 -9.42 9.12 -29.06
N PRO A 67 -10.43 8.32 -29.46
CA PRO A 67 -10.65 8.02 -30.88
C PRO A 67 -11.02 9.26 -31.71
N LEU A 68 -11.75 10.21 -31.12
CA LEU A 68 -12.09 11.48 -31.77
C LEU A 68 -10.85 12.35 -31.94
N GLY A 69 -10.00 12.44 -30.91
CA GLY A 69 -8.71 13.12 -30.98
C GLY A 69 -7.79 12.53 -32.04
N TYR A 70 -7.81 11.21 -32.24
CA TYR A 70 -7.05 10.54 -33.30
C TYR A 70 -7.55 10.98 -34.69
N TYR A 71 -8.87 10.99 -34.90
CA TYR A 71 -9.45 11.46 -36.15
C TYR A 71 -9.04 12.91 -36.47
N LEU A 72 -9.17 13.81 -35.48
CA LEU A 72 -8.82 15.22 -35.63
C LEU A 72 -7.32 15.39 -35.92
N GLY A 73 -6.45 14.65 -35.23
CA GLY A 73 -5.01 14.69 -35.49
C GLY A 73 -4.63 14.15 -36.86
N MET A 74 -5.31 13.10 -37.34
CA MET A 74 -5.13 12.56 -38.69
C MET A 74 -5.57 13.54 -39.78
N CYS A 75 -6.58 14.39 -39.54
CA CYS A 75 -6.93 15.48 -40.46
C CYS A 75 -5.77 16.46 -40.69
N VAL A 76 -4.91 16.66 -39.69
CA VAL A 76 -3.74 17.55 -39.76
C VAL A 76 -2.50 16.82 -40.30
N ALA A 77 -2.28 15.57 -39.86
CA ALA A 77 -1.10 14.79 -40.22
C ALA A 77 -1.14 14.21 -41.64
N ALA A 78 -2.35 14.04 -42.21
CA ALA A 78 -2.58 13.47 -43.53
C ALA A 78 -3.58 14.31 -44.35
N PRO A 79 -3.24 15.56 -44.70
CA PRO A 79 -4.15 16.44 -45.46
C PRO A 79 -4.50 15.86 -46.83
N GLU A 80 -3.61 15.04 -47.40
CA GLU A 80 -3.77 14.30 -48.66
C GLU A 80 -5.01 13.39 -48.68
N LYS A 81 -5.48 12.94 -47.51
CA LYS A 81 -6.66 12.07 -47.38
C LYS A 81 -7.98 12.82 -47.40
N HIS A 82 -7.95 14.15 -47.53
CA HIS A 82 -9.14 15.02 -47.55
C HIS A 82 -10.13 14.74 -46.41
N LEU A 83 -9.64 14.34 -45.24
CA LEU A 83 -10.44 13.92 -44.08
C LEU A 83 -11.34 15.04 -43.54
N SER A 84 -11.00 16.31 -43.81
CA SER A 84 -11.81 17.48 -43.47
C SER A 84 -13.07 17.63 -44.35
N SER A 85 -13.05 17.08 -45.57
CA SER A 85 -14.15 17.20 -46.53
C SER A 85 -15.03 15.96 -46.48
N PHE A 86 -16.12 16.01 -45.70
CA PHE A 86 -17.01 14.87 -45.42
C PHE A 86 -17.40 14.05 -46.68
N TYR A 87 -17.59 14.70 -47.83
CA TYR A 87 -17.96 14.09 -49.11
C TYR A 87 -16.82 13.33 -49.83
N GLN A 88 -15.56 13.65 -49.56
CA GLN A 88 -14.39 13.00 -50.18
C GLN A 88 -13.75 11.93 -49.27
N VAL A 89 -14.14 11.87 -48.00
CA VAL A 89 -13.65 10.88 -47.03
C VAL A 89 -14.06 9.45 -47.41
N SER A 90 -13.12 8.50 -47.27
CA SER A 90 -13.40 7.08 -47.50
C SER A 90 -14.47 6.53 -46.54
N HIS A 91 -15.20 5.49 -46.96
CA HIS A 91 -16.23 4.86 -46.14
C HIS A 91 -15.69 4.38 -44.78
N SER A 92 -14.46 3.86 -44.73
CA SER A 92 -13.83 3.40 -43.48
C SER A 92 -13.61 4.53 -42.47
N TRP A 93 -13.15 5.69 -42.93
CA TRP A 93 -12.94 6.86 -42.06
C TRP A 93 -14.25 7.48 -41.60
N ARG A 94 -15.30 7.47 -42.43
CA ARG A 94 -16.65 7.88 -42.00
C ARG A 94 -17.21 6.95 -40.93
N ALA A 95 -17.09 5.64 -41.11
CA ALA A 95 -17.50 4.66 -40.12
C ALA A 95 -16.74 4.83 -38.79
N PHE A 96 -15.42 5.08 -38.87
CA PHE A 96 -14.60 5.37 -37.70
C PHE A 96 -15.03 6.64 -36.97
N LEU A 97 -15.26 7.75 -37.69
CA LEU A 97 -15.75 9.00 -37.11
C LEU A 97 -17.11 8.80 -36.44
N LEU A 98 -18.05 8.13 -37.11
CA LEU A 98 -19.37 7.82 -36.56
C LEU A 98 -19.24 7.02 -35.27
N PHE A 99 -18.40 5.98 -35.26
CA PHE A 99 -18.14 5.19 -34.07
C PHE A 99 -17.54 6.02 -32.93
N ALA A 100 -16.52 6.84 -33.21
CA ALA A 100 -15.88 7.71 -32.22
C ALA A 100 -16.87 8.73 -31.61
N VAL A 101 -17.70 9.36 -32.44
CA VAL A 101 -18.73 10.30 -32.00
C VAL A 101 -19.81 9.59 -31.19
N CYS A 102 -20.33 8.46 -31.65
CA CYS A 102 -21.33 7.68 -30.92
C CYS A 102 -20.80 7.21 -29.56
N LEU A 103 -19.54 6.73 -29.51
CA LEU A 103 -18.90 6.30 -28.27
C LEU A 103 -18.78 7.45 -27.26
N HIS A 104 -18.35 8.63 -27.71
CA HIS A 104 -18.20 9.80 -26.85
C HIS A 104 -19.56 10.33 -26.38
N LEU A 105 -20.54 10.45 -27.29
CA LEU A 105 -21.90 10.87 -26.94
C LEU A 105 -22.58 9.89 -25.97
N ALA A 106 -22.42 8.59 -26.17
CA ALA A 106 -22.91 7.58 -25.22
C ALA A 106 -22.25 7.74 -23.84
N SER A 107 -20.95 8.01 -23.79
CA SER A 107 -20.22 8.25 -22.55
C SER A 107 -20.73 9.51 -21.83
N CYS A 108 -20.94 10.61 -22.56
CA CYS A 108 -21.58 11.82 -22.04
C CYS A 108 -22.99 11.55 -21.52
N ALA A 109 -23.81 10.83 -22.28
CA ALA A 109 -25.17 10.47 -21.87
C ALA A 109 -25.18 9.64 -20.57
N VAL A 110 -24.25 8.69 -20.42
CA VAL A 110 -24.10 7.87 -19.20
C VAL A 110 -23.71 8.73 -18.00
N VAL A 111 -22.75 9.65 -18.15
CA VAL A 111 -22.31 10.54 -17.06
C VAL A 111 -23.43 11.52 -16.66
N ILE A 112 -24.14 12.09 -17.63
CA ILE A 112 -25.29 12.97 -17.39
C ILE A 112 -26.40 12.18 -16.68
N TYR A 113 -26.71 10.97 -17.16
CA TYR A 113 -27.68 10.08 -16.53
C TYR A 113 -27.31 9.79 -15.07
N TRP A 114 -26.04 9.49 -14.78
CA TRP A 114 -25.58 9.31 -13.40
C TRP A 114 -25.76 10.57 -12.57
N SER A 115 -25.40 11.74 -13.08
CA SER A 115 -25.56 13.02 -12.38
C SER A 115 -27.03 13.31 -12.06
N CYS A 116 -27.94 13.11 -13.03
CA CYS A 116 -29.38 13.34 -12.86
C CYS A 116 -30.04 12.32 -11.91
N CYS A 117 -29.64 11.06 -11.97
CA CYS A 117 -30.23 9.98 -11.17
C CYS A 117 -29.53 9.77 -9.81
N GLN A 118 -28.92 10.80 -9.23
CA GLN A 118 -28.23 10.72 -7.93
C GLN A 118 -27.22 9.54 -7.87
N TRP A 119 -26.52 9.30 -8.98
CA TRP A 119 -25.50 8.26 -9.14
C TRP A 119 -26.01 6.81 -9.03
N HIS A 120 -27.31 6.54 -9.26
CA HIS A 120 -27.93 5.20 -9.07
C HIS A 120 -27.25 4.05 -9.82
N GLY A 121 -26.71 4.32 -11.01
CA GLY A 121 -25.98 3.33 -11.82
C GLY A 121 -24.47 3.34 -11.64
N HIS A 122 -23.90 4.25 -10.84
CA HIS A 122 -22.46 4.42 -10.75
C HIS A 122 -21.79 3.24 -10.01
N PRO A 123 -20.64 2.72 -10.47
CA PRO A 123 -19.96 1.59 -9.84
C PRO A 123 -19.71 1.76 -8.33
N ILE A 124 -19.28 2.96 -7.90
CA ILE A 124 -19.11 3.27 -6.46
C ILE A 124 -20.41 3.07 -5.69
N ARG A 125 -21.54 3.60 -6.17
CA ARG A 125 -22.82 3.46 -5.44
C ARG A 125 -23.23 2.00 -5.35
N ARG A 126 -23.03 1.21 -6.41
CA ARG A 126 -23.27 -0.24 -6.39
C ARG A 126 -22.37 -0.95 -5.38
N ALA A 127 -21.09 -0.57 -5.28
CA ALA A 127 -20.18 -1.11 -4.27
C ALA A 127 -20.63 -0.77 -2.84
N LEU A 128 -21.09 0.46 -2.61
CA LEU A 128 -21.59 0.90 -1.30
C LEU A 128 -22.95 0.27 -0.94
N GLN A 129 -23.79 -0.04 -1.92
CA GLN A 129 -25.09 -0.69 -1.70
C GLN A 129 -24.95 -2.05 -1.02
N ALA A 130 -23.87 -2.79 -1.29
CA ALA A 130 -23.60 -4.08 -0.62
C ALA A 130 -23.47 -3.95 0.92
N HIS A 131 -23.15 -2.76 1.42
CA HIS A 131 -22.93 -2.48 2.84
C HIS A 131 -24.13 -1.79 3.52
N VAL A 132 -25.18 -1.49 2.76
CA VAL A 132 -26.40 -0.89 3.29
C VAL A 132 -27.20 -1.96 4.03
N ARG A 133 -27.49 -1.73 5.32
CA ARG A 133 -28.38 -2.58 6.12
C ARG A 133 -29.79 -1.97 6.16
N PRO A 134 -30.79 -2.54 5.49
CA PRO A 134 -32.19 -2.13 5.62
C PRO A 134 -32.69 -2.38 7.06
N PRO A 135 -33.58 -1.55 7.61
CA PRO A 135 -34.38 -0.51 6.95
C PRO A 135 -33.88 0.94 7.15
N HIS A 136 -32.85 1.17 7.98
CA HIS A 136 -32.48 2.52 8.43
C HIS A 136 -31.24 3.12 7.75
N SER A 137 -30.40 2.31 7.10
CA SER A 137 -29.21 2.83 6.44
C SER A 137 -29.52 3.22 5.00
N ARG A 138 -29.22 4.47 4.62
CA ARG A 138 -29.12 4.89 3.22
C ARG A 138 -27.66 4.83 2.80
N TRP A 139 -27.37 4.66 1.50
CA TRP A 139 -26.01 4.69 0.97
C TRP A 139 -25.24 5.97 1.38
N GLY A 140 -25.94 7.10 1.55
CA GLY A 140 -25.37 8.35 2.04
C GLY A 140 -24.79 8.25 3.46
N SER A 141 -25.35 7.41 4.33
CA SER A 141 -24.81 7.19 5.68
C SER A 141 -23.48 6.43 5.64
N VAL A 142 -23.40 5.38 4.81
CA VAL A 142 -22.15 4.65 4.53
C VAL A 142 -21.12 5.60 3.93
N ALA A 143 -21.54 6.42 2.97
CA ALA A 143 -20.68 7.40 2.34
C ALA A 143 -20.12 8.43 3.33
N SER A 144 -20.97 8.93 4.23
CA SER A 144 -20.56 9.86 5.29
C SER A 144 -19.59 9.22 6.28
N SER A 145 -19.80 7.95 6.66
CA SER A 145 -18.87 7.20 7.52
C SER A 145 -17.49 7.08 6.87
N ILE A 146 -17.43 6.63 5.61
CA ILE A 146 -16.18 6.53 4.87
C ILE A 146 -15.48 7.88 4.78
N ASN A 147 -16.19 8.95 4.40
CA ASN A 147 -15.61 10.29 4.29
C ASN A 147 -15.08 10.81 5.64
N THR A 148 -15.78 10.50 6.74
CA THR A 148 -15.37 10.94 8.09
C THR A 148 -14.14 10.18 8.57
N GLU A 149 -14.09 8.86 8.33
CA GLU A 149 -12.92 8.04 8.67
C GLU A 149 -11.72 8.36 7.77
N PHE A 150 -11.95 8.64 6.49
CA PHE A 150 -10.89 9.04 5.56
C PHE A 150 -10.21 10.35 5.94
N ARG A 151 -10.91 11.27 6.61
CA ARG A 151 -10.33 12.54 7.09
C ARG A 151 -9.41 12.36 8.30
N ARG A 152 -9.44 11.21 8.97
CA ARG A 152 -8.57 10.94 10.13
C ARG A 152 -7.12 10.78 9.66
N ILE A 153 -6.20 11.26 10.49
CA ILE A 153 -4.75 11.10 10.26
C ILE A 153 -4.35 9.63 10.40
N ASP A 154 -5.07 8.89 11.25
CA ASP A 154 -4.80 7.51 11.61
C ASP A 154 -5.28 6.49 10.54
N LYS A 155 -4.98 6.75 9.27
CA LYS A 155 -5.31 5.88 8.13
C LYS A 155 -4.03 5.36 7.49
N PHE A 156 -4.03 4.09 7.12
CA PHE A 156 -2.98 3.54 6.27
C PHE A 156 -3.33 3.81 4.81
N ALA A 157 -2.37 4.30 4.03
CA ALA A 157 -2.52 4.50 2.59
C ALA A 157 -1.23 4.14 1.86
N ALA A 158 -1.28 3.14 0.98
CA ALA A 158 -0.14 2.69 0.20
C ALA A 158 -0.45 2.69 -1.30
N GLY A 159 0.52 3.13 -2.12
CA GLY A 159 0.40 3.27 -3.57
C GLY A 159 -0.02 4.66 -4.03
N ALA A 160 -0.12 4.83 -5.36
CA ALA A 160 -0.37 6.13 -5.96
C ALA A 160 -1.85 6.56 -5.91
N PRO A 161 -2.17 7.87 -5.95
CA PRO A 161 -3.54 8.36 -5.81
C PRO A 161 -4.58 7.74 -6.78
N GLY A 162 -4.15 7.31 -7.98
CA GLY A 162 -5.00 6.61 -8.95
C GLY A 162 -5.19 5.11 -8.71
N ALA A 163 -4.27 4.48 -7.99
CA ALA A 163 -4.23 3.05 -7.74
C ALA A 163 -3.59 2.80 -6.36
N ARG A 164 -4.38 2.97 -5.30
CA ARG A 164 -3.93 2.83 -3.91
C ARG A 164 -4.87 2.04 -3.04
N VAL A 165 -4.30 1.56 -1.96
CA VAL A 165 -4.95 0.78 -0.92
C VAL A 165 -5.05 1.66 0.30
N ILE A 166 -6.25 1.77 0.85
CA ILE A 166 -6.53 2.60 2.02
C ILE A 166 -7.20 1.73 3.07
N VAL A 167 -6.66 1.73 4.28
CA VAL A 167 -7.23 1.04 5.43
C VAL A 167 -7.52 2.06 6.53
N THR A 168 -8.78 2.12 6.92
CA THR A 168 -9.31 2.97 8.01
C THR A 168 -9.84 2.08 9.12
N ASP A 169 -10.24 2.64 10.26
CA ASP A 169 -10.76 1.89 11.41
C ASP A 169 -11.80 0.80 11.06
N SER A 170 -12.73 1.12 10.17
CA SER A 170 -13.83 0.21 9.79
C SER A 170 -13.73 -0.33 8.37
N TRP A 171 -12.97 0.32 7.48
CA TRP A 171 -13.01 0.02 6.05
C TRP A 171 -11.66 -0.36 5.46
N VAL A 172 -11.68 -1.38 4.60
CA VAL A 172 -10.61 -1.70 3.66
C VAL A 172 -11.07 -1.27 2.27
N MET A 173 -10.28 -0.42 1.62
CA MET A 173 -10.61 0.16 0.33
C MET A 173 -9.48 -0.03 -0.66
N LYS A 174 -9.82 -0.44 -1.89
CA LYS A 174 -8.91 -0.43 -3.03
C LYS A 174 -9.45 0.51 -4.08
N VAL A 175 -8.67 1.54 -4.39
CA VAL A 175 -8.95 2.50 -5.45
C VAL A 175 -8.30 2.00 -6.73
N THR A 176 -9.09 1.92 -7.80
CA THR A 176 -8.61 1.64 -9.17
C THR A 176 -9.10 2.72 -10.13
N THR A 177 -8.69 2.64 -11.40
CA THR A 177 -9.06 3.60 -12.44
C THR A 177 -10.58 3.75 -12.59
N TYR A 178 -11.33 2.64 -12.59
CA TYR A 178 -12.78 2.64 -12.87
C TYR A 178 -13.66 2.19 -11.70
N HIS A 179 -13.05 1.56 -10.69
CA HIS A 179 -13.78 0.97 -9.57
C HIS A 179 -13.15 1.37 -8.23
N ILE A 180 -14.00 1.47 -7.21
CA ILE A 180 -13.55 1.44 -5.82
C ILE A 180 -14.13 0.17 -5.22
N HIS A 181 -13.24 -0.69 -4.74
CA HIS A 181 -13.63 -1.84 -3.94
C HIS A 181 -13.63 -1.42 -2.48
N VAL A 182 -14.70 -1.74 -1.78
CA VAL A 182 -14.90 -1.36 -0.38
C VAL A 182 -15.37 -2.60 0.36
N ALA A 183 -14.75 -2.88 1.49
CA ALA A 183 -15.18 -3.93 2.39
C ALA A 183 -15.02 -3.53 3.86
N LEU A 184 -15.90 -4.05 4.71
CA LEU A 184 -15.89 -3.78 6.16
C LEU A 184 -14.86 -4.66 6.85
N GLN A 185 -13.93 -4.09 7.62
CA GLN A 185 -12.89 -4.83 8.33
C GLN A 185 -13.46 -5.98 9.18
N ARG A 186 -14.55 -5.75 9.91
CA ARG A 186 -15.22 -6.77 10.74
C ARG A 186 -15.76 -7.97 9.95
N ASP A 187 -16.05 -7.76 8.67
CA ASP A 187 -16.66 -8.75 7.80
C ASP A 187 -15.62 -9.30 6.80
N CYS A 188 -14.33 -8.99 6.97
CA CYS A 188 -13.26 -9.35 6.05
C CYS A 188 -12.28 -10.38 6.61
N HIS A 189 -11.71 -11.14 5.69
CA HIS A 189 -10.53 -11.96 5.90
C HIS A 189 -9.50 -11.58 4.83
N VAL A 190 -8.25 -11.38 5.25
CA VAL A 190 -7.17 -11.01 4.34
C VAL A 190 -6.24 -12.19 4.20
N THR A 191 -6.02 -12.68 2.98
CA THR A 191 -5.16 -13.82 2.72
C THR A 191 -3.96 -13.38 1.88
N VAL A 192 -2.74 -13.63 2.35
CA VAL A 192 -1.53 -13.38 1.55
C VAL A 192 -1.40 -14.49 0.50
N THR A 193 -1.54 -14.15 -0.78
CA THR A 193 -1.63 -15.10 -1.90
C THR A 193 -0.33 -15.27 -2.67
N HIS A 194 0.51 -14.24 -2.76
CA HIS A 194 1.78 -14.31 -3.49
C HIS A 194 2.77 -13.26 -2.97
N SER A 195 4.06 -13.60 -2.90
CA SER A 195 5.17 -12.64 -2.77
C SER A 195 5.99 -12.61 -4.06
N ARG A 196 6.21 -11.43 -4.66
CA ARG A 196 7.06 -11.24 -5.84
C ARG A 196 8.22 -10.33 -5.52
N GLN A 197 9.44 -10.82 -5.67
CA GLN A 197 10.64 -9.97 -5.63
C GLN A 197 10.90 -9.38 -7.02
N HIS A 198 11.12 -8.08 -7.10
CA HIS A 198 11.66 -7.40 -8.28
C HIS A 198 13.06 -6.87 -7.94
N GLN A 199 14.07 -7.40 -8.64
CA GLN A 199 15.47 -6.95 -8.51
C GLN A 199 15.76 -5.67 -9.31
N LEU A 200 14.79 -5.17 -10.07
CA LEU A 200 14.99 -4.06 -11.00
C LEU A 200 14.03 -2.91 -10.67
N SER A 201 14.38 -2.12 -9.66
CA SER A 201 13.91 -0.74 -9.53
C SER A 201 15.13 0.17 -9.69
N PRO A 202 15.16 1.09 -10.67
CA PRO A 202 16.28 2.02 -10.87
C PRO A 202 16.47 3.02 -9.71
N GLU A 203 15.53 3.09 -8.76
CA GLU A 203 15.54 4.06 -7.64
C GLU A 203 15.98 3.48 -6.28
N SER A 204 16.08 2.16 -6.12
CA SER A 204 16.44 1.54 -4.82
C SER A 204 17.46 0.42 -4.96
N THR A 205 18.58 0.52 -4.24
CA THR A 205 19.65 -0.48 -4.19
C THR A 205 19.28 -1.80 -3.50
N SER A 206 18.07 -1.90 -2.94
CA SER A 206 17.53 -3.11 -2.30
C SER A 206 16.43 -3.75 -3.15
N PRO A 207 16.33 -5.09 -3.21
CA PRO A 207 15.25 -5.77 -3.91
C PRO A 207 13.90 -5.36 -3.30
N ILE A 208 12.96 -4.90 -4.14
CA ILE A 208 11.60 -4.59 -3.71
C ILE A 208 10.78 -5.87 -3.74
N GLU A 209 10.23 -6.26 -2.60
CA GLU A 209 9.28 -7.37 -2.51
C GLU A 209 7.85 -6.81 -2.48
N ILE A 210 7.04 -7.24 -3.44
CA ILE A 210 5.63 -6.88 -3.54
C ILE A 210 4.80 -8.06 -3.06
N LEU A 211 4.04 -7.84 -1.99
CA LEU A 211 3.08 -8.78 -1.45
C LEU A 211 1.71 -8.56 -2.12
N ASN A 212 1.11 -9.65 -2.60
CA ASN A 212 -0.27 -9.69 -3.06
C ASN A 212 -1.15 -10.34 -1.99
N LEU A 213 -2.17 -9.60 -1.58
CA LEU A 213 -3.12 -10.00 -0.54
C LEU A 213 -4.52 -10.01 -1.15
N ARG A 214 -5.25 -11.09 -0.98
CA ARG A 214 -6.67 -11.18 -1.35
C ARG A 214 -7.53 -10.78 -0.16
N VAL A 215 -8.43 -9.83 -0.38
CA VAL A 215 -9.46 -9.44 0.58
C VAL A 215 -10.76 -10.13 0.21
N GLU A 216 -11.24 -10.99 1.11
CA GLU A 216 -12.52 -11.68 1.01
C GLU A 216 -13.45 -11.18 2.09
N SER A 217 -14.72 -11.00 1.73
CA SER A 217 -15.76 -10.55 2.65
C SER A 217 -16.74 -11.69 2.90
N ILE A 218 -17.21 -11.82 4.14
CA ILE A 218 -18.27 -12.77 4.53
C ILE A 218 -19.57 -12.45 3.78
N ASN A 219 -19.82 -11.16 3.49
CA ASN A 219 -20.96 -10.75 2.69
C ASN A 219 -20.76 -11.13 1.21
N PRO A 220 -21.60 -12.02 0.63
CA PRO A 220 -21.46 -12.50 -0.75
C PRO A 220 -21.75 -11.41 -1.79
N SER A 221 -22.36 -10.30 -1.39
CA SER A 221 -22.61 -9.14 -2.27
C SER A 221 -21.32 -8.38 -2.59
N VAL A 222 -20.26 -8.58 -1.79
CA VAL A 222 -18.96 -7.94 -1.97
C VAL A 222 -18.04 -8.88 -2.71
N ARG A 223 -17.65 -8.49 -3.93
CA ARG A 223 -16.71 -9.30 -4.73
C ARG A 223 -15.31 -9.26 -4.10
N PRO A 224 -14.61 -10.41 -3.97
CA PRO A 224 -13.22 -10.43 -3.55
C PRO A 224 -12.35 -9.55 -4.45
N PHE A 225 -11.34 -8.92 -3.85
CA PHE A 225 -10.39 -8.10 -4.59
C PHE A 225 -8.98 -8.27 -4.05
N ASP A 226 -8.00 -8.22 -4.95
CA ASP A 226 -6.59 -8.39 -4.60
C ASP A 226 -5.94 -7.01 -4.40
N ILE A 227 -5.11 -6.89 -3.38
CA ILE A 227 -4.33 -5.72 -2.96
C ILE A 227 -2.86 -6.06 -3.17
N SER A 228 -2.07 -5.09 -3.66
CA SER A 228 -0.62 -5.22 -3.80
C SER A 228 0.05 -4.13 -2.98
N LEU A 229 1.01 -4.49 -2.14
CA LEU A 229 1.82 -3.53 -1.37
C LEU A 229 3.28 -3.97 -1.30
N ASN A 230 4.16 -3.02 -1.02
CA ASN A 230 5.55 -3.29 -0.71
C ASN A 230 5.65 -4.02 0.65
N SER A 231 6.59 -4.94 0.79
CA SER A 231 6.86 -5.64 2.05
C SER A 231 7.18 -4.68 3.21
N THR A 232 7.79 -3.53 2.91
CA THR A 232 8.07 -2.47 3.90
C THR A 232 6.80 -1.88 4.52
N ASP A 233 5.71 -1.77 3.75
CA ASP A 233 4.43 -1.24 4.22
C ASP A 233 3.60 -2.28 4.98
N TYR A 234 4.03 -3.56 4.97
CA TYR A 234 3.27 -4.67 5.54
C TYR A 234 3.09 -4.55 7.06
N ALA A 235 4.11 -4.07 7.78
CA ALA A 235 4.03 -3.89 9.23
C ALA A 235 2.98 -2.85 9.62
N GLU A 236 2.91 -1.74 8.89
CA GLU A 236 1.93 -0.67 9.12
C GLU A 236 0.51 -1.14 8.76
N LEU A 237 0.37 -1.84 7.63
CA LEU A 237 -0.89 -2.48 7.24
C LEU A 237 -1.37 -3.45 8.32
N ARG A 238 -0.49 -4.32 8.83
CA ARG A 238 -0.79 -5.28 9.89
C ARG A 238 -1.18 -4.59 11.19
N ALA A 239 -0.56 -3.46 11.52
CA ALA A 239 -0.92 -2.67 12.70
C ALA A 239 -2.31 -2.02 12.59
N LYS A 240 -2.76 -1.69 11.36
CA LYS A 240 -4.08 -1.06 11.11
C LYS A 240 -5.20 -2.05 10.82
N LEU A 241 -4.89 -3.23 10.30
CA LEU A 241 -5.88 -4.27 10.06
C LEU A 241 -6.27 -4.94 11.38
N ARG A 242 -7.55 -4.82 11.74
CA ARG A 242 -8.19 -5.61 12.80
C ARG A 242 -8.68 -6.98 12.30
N ALA A 243 -8.83 -7.11 10.98
CA ALA A 243 -9.20 -8.37 10.34
C ALA A 243 -8.06 -9.41 10.45
N PRO A 244 -8.38 -10.70 10.65
CA PRO A 244 -7.35 -11.73 10.70
C PRO A 244 -6.65 -11.86 9.34
N ILE A 245 -5.31 -11.85 9.37
CA ILE A 245 -4.46 -12.10 8.20
C ILE A 245 -4.08 -13.58 8.19
N ARG A 246 -4.42 -14.27 7.11
CA ARG A 246 -4.03 -15.66 6.87
C ARG A 246 -2.94 -15.70 5.81
N THR A 247 -1.89 -16.48 6.04
CA THR A 247 -0.88 -16.73 5.00
C THR A 247 -1.25 -18.00 4.27
N SER A 248 -1.32 -17.95 2.93
CA SER A 248 -1.50 -19.16 2.14
C SER A 248 -0.31 -20.09 2.36
N PRO A 249 -0.50 -21.43 2.45
CA PRO A 249 0.56 -22.37 2.80
C PRO A 249 1.77 -22.36 1.86
N ASN A 250 1.64 -21.79 0.65
CA ASN A 250 2.71 -21.69 -0.34
C ASN A 250 3.36 -20.28 -0.43
N VAL A 251 3.05 -19.38 0.51
CA VAL A 251 3.57 -18.00 0.50
C VAL A 251 4.49 -17.80 1.69
N VAL A 252 5.78 -17.80 1.43
CA VAL A 252 6.77 -17.32 2.40
C VAL A 252 6.77 -15.80 2.32
N ILE A 253 6.19 -15.15 3.32
CA ILE A 253 6.37 -13.71 3.52
C ILE A 253 7.78 -13.58 4.05
N HIS A 254 8.71 -13.06 3.25
CA HIS A 254 10.05 -12.79 3.73
C HIS A 254 9.99 -11.52 4.60
N GLN A 255 9.49 -11.64 5.84
CA GLN A 255 9.92 -10.71 6.88
C GLN A 255 11.44 -10.74 6.90
N THR A 256 12.10 -9.58 7.05
CA THR A 256 13.55 -9.62 7.19
C THR A 256 13.88 -10.52 8.38
N ILE A 257 14.89 -11.39 8.26
CA ILE A 257 15.30 -12.29 9.36
C ILE A 257 15.48 -11.48 10.67
N SER A 258 15.92 -10.22 10.54
CA SER A 258 15.99 -9.26 11.64
C SER A 258 14.65 -8.94 12.30
N GLU A 259 13.56 -8.75 11.56
CA GLU A 259 12.22 -8.48 12.14
C GLU A 259 11.65 -9.71 12.86
N LEU A 260 11.74 -10.89 12.23
CA LEU A 260 11.31 -12.14 12.86
C LEU A 260 12.12 -12.42 14.14
N PHE A 261 13.43 -12.15 14.07
CA PHE A 261 14.29 -12.23 15.24
C PHE A 261 13.85 -11.24 16.32
N LEU A 262 13.52 -9.99 16.00
CA LEU A 262 13.09 -9.00 17.00
C LEU A 262 11.76 -9.39 17.68
N GLU A 263 10.79 -9.93 16.93
CA GLU A 263 9.54 -10.46 17.49
C GLU A 263 9.84 -11.64 18.44
N THR A 264 10.67 -12.59 18.00
CA THR A 264 11.06 -13.77 18.80
C THR A 264 11.88 -13.38 20.02
N PHE A 265 12.85 -12.49 19.86
CA PHE A 265 13.70 -11.96 20.92
C PHE A 265 12.87 -11.32 22.01
N ARG A 266 11.91 -10.47 21.62
CA ARG A 266 10.97 -9.87 22.57
C ARG A 266 10.15 -10.93 23.32
N ALA A 267 9.56 -11.87 22.62
CA ALA A 267 8.75 -12.92 23.24
C ALA A 267 9.55 -13.76 24.24
N GLN A 268 10.82 -14.09 23.93
CA GLN A 268 11.70 -14.80 24.85
C GLN A 268 12.09 -13.95 26.06
N VAL A 269 12.44 -12.67 25.86
CA VAL A 269 12.82 -11.78 26.96
C VAL A 269 11.65 -11.47 27.90
N GLU A 270 10.41 -11.46 27.40
CA GLU A 270 9.22 -11.31 28.25
C GLU A 270 9.00 -12.49 29.21
N LEU A 271 9.58 -13.67 28.92
CA LEU A 271 9.58 -14.85 29.80
C LEU A 271 10.69 -14.81 30.87
N ASN A 272 11.72 -13.97 30.68
CA ASN A 272 12.82 -13.84 31.62
C ASN A 272 12.38 -13.13 32.92
N GLN A 273 13.18 -13.29 33.97
CA GLN A 273 12.98 -12.58 35.23
C GLN A 273 13.03 -11.05 35.00
N ARG A 274 12.09 -10.33 35.62
CA ARG A 274 12.05 -8.87 35.57
C ARG A 274 13.02 -8.26 36.57
N TYR A 275 13.67 -7.17 36.18
CA TYR A 275 14.57 -6.41 37.04
C TYR A 275 13.82 -5.29 37.73
N THR A 276 13.91 -5.21 39.07
CA THR A 276 13.31 -4.13 39.85
C THR A 276 14.36 -3.05 40.09
N LEU A 277 14.03 -1.80 39.75
CA LEU A 277 14.94 -0.68 39.98
C LEU A 277 15.15 -0.41 41.47
N PRO A 278 16.38 -0.08 41.90
CA PRO A 278 16.64 0.45 43.23
C PRO A 278 15.84 1.72 43.50
N SER A 279 15.37 1.91 44.73
CA SER A 279 14.59 3.08 45.15
C SER A 279 15.34 4.38 44.85
N GLY A 280 14.72 5.28 44.06
CA GLY A 280 15.27 6.59 43.69
C GLY A 280 15.97 6.65 42.33
N GLN A 281 16.02 5.56 41.56
CA GLN A 281 16.55 5.56 40.19
C GLN A 281 15.40 5.61 39.16
N GLU A 282 15.34 6.67 38.36
CA GLU A 282 14.37 6.81 37.26
C GLU A 282 14.90 6.20 35.96
N VAL A 283 13.98 5.77 35.08
CA VAL A 283 14.31 5.25 33.75
C VAL A 283 14.54 6.41 32.80
N GLU A 284 15.76 6.56 32.31
CA GLU A 284 16.11 7.54 31.28
C GLU A 284 15.58 7.13 29.89
N THR A 285 15.67 8.04 28.91
CA THR A 285 15.39 7.70 27.51
C THR A 285 16.46 6.77 26.93
N CYS A 286 16.04 5.82 26.10
CA CYS A 286 16.93 4.90 25.41
C CYS A 286 17.97 5.64 24.55
N ILE A 287 19.25 5.36 24.74
CA ILE A 287 20.34 6.00 23.98
C ILE A 287 20.37 5.63 22.49
N GLY A 288 19.69 4.54 22.11
CA GLY A 288 19.62 4.06 20.73
C GLY A 288 18.57 4.80 19.89
N CYS A 289 17.33 4.88 20.37
CA CYS A 289 16.23 5.51 19.63
C CYS A 289 15.86 6.91 20.12
N MET A 290 16.29 7.31 21.31
CA MET A 290 15.94 8.58 21.96
C MET A 290 14.42 8.85 22.09
N GLN A 291 13.59 7.81 21.97
CA GLN A 291 12.12 7.92 21.97
C GLN A 291 11.46 7.09 23.07
N ALA A 292 11.93 5.85 23.27
CA ALA A 292 11.37 4.92 24.23
C ALA A 292 12.14 4.97 25.56
N PRO A 293 11.51 4.62 26.70
CA PRO A 293 12.23 4.47 27.97
C PRO A 293 13.28 3.35 27.89
N ALA A 294 14.40 3.53 28.58
CA ALA A 294 15.49 2.56 28.73
C ALA A 294 15.09 1.39 29.65
N ASN A 295 14.10 0.62 29.23
CA ASN A 295 13.41 -0.39 30.03
C ASN A 295 14.08 -1.78 30.01
N THR A 296 15.38 -1.87 29.75
CA THR A 296 16.09 -3.15 29.65
C THR A 296 17.41 -3.14 30.40
N LYS A 297 17.64 -4.19 31.19
CA LYS A 297 18.84 -4.40 32.00
C LYS A 297 19.43 -5.76 31.71
N LEU A 298 20.76 -5.82 31.59
CA LEU A 298 21.50 -7.08 31.49
C LEU A 298 21.89 -7.58 32.88
N VAL A 299 21.47 -8.79 33.24
CA VAL A 299 21.80 -9.49 34.49
C VAL A 299 22.15 -10.92 34.13
N ARG A 300 23.30 -11.44 34.59
CA ARG A 300 23.67 -12.84 34.29
C ARG A 300 22.67 -13.77 34.99
N LEU A 301 21.87 -14.47 34.20
CA LEU A 301 20.86 -15.44 34.65
C LEU A 301 21.07 -16.82 34.01
N CYS A 302 21.83 -16.91 32.92
CA CYS A 302 22.14 -18.21 32.34
C CYS A 302 23.06 -19.03 33.27
N GLU A 303 22.74 -20.31 33.44
CA GLU A 303 23.62 -21.26 34.14
C GLU A 303 24.84 -21.58 33.27
N ALA A 304 26.01 -21.68 33.92
CA ALA A 304 27.25 -22.12 33.27
C ALA A 304 27.16 -23.63 32.99
N THR A 305 26.51 -24.02 31.90
CA THR A 305 26.65 -25.38 31.36
C THR A 305 28.01 -25.47 30.69
N GLY A 306 29.05 -25.81 31.47
CA GLY A 306 30.43 -25.84 31.00
C GLY A 306 30.67 -26.87 29.90
N VAL A 307 31.51 -26.51 28.91
CA VAL A 307 32.61 -27.32 28.32
C VAL A 307 33.64 -26.41 27.58
N ASP A 308 33.34 -25.15 27.22
CA ASP A 308 34.33 -24.24 26.58
C ASP A 308 34.67 -23.00 27.43
N ASP A 309 35.90 -22.96 27.93
CA ASP A 309 36.44 -22.05 28.97
C ASP A 309 36.78 -20.62 28.50
N ASP A 310 36.37 -20.20 27.29
CA ASP A 310 36.75 -18.91 26.68
C ASP A 310 35.57 -17.96 26.33
N SER A 311 34.32 -18.34 26.64
CA SER A 311 33.16 -17.53 26.20
C SER A 311 31.91 -17.55 27.09
N GLU A 312 32.08 -17.64 28.41
CA GLU A 312 30.95 -17.48 29.33
C GLU A 312 30.33 -16.08 29.29
N CYS A 313 29.03 -16.00 29.56
CA CYS A 313 28.36 -14.73 29.82
C CYS A 313 28.95 -14.09 31.08
N GLN A 314 29.19 -12.78 31.00
CA GLN A 314 29.82 -12.00 32.05
C GLN A 314 28.80 -11.11 32.75
N GLN A 315 29.01 -10.84 34.04
CA GLN A 315 28.14 -9.93 34.79
C GLN A 315 28.24 -8.50 34.24
N CYS A 316 27.11 -7.93 33.84
CA CYS A 316 27.03 -6.55 33.35
C CYS A 316 26.63 -5.56 34.47
N LEU A 317 27.48 -4.58 34.73
CA LEU A 317 27.27 -3.54 35.75
C LEU A 317 26.70 -2.23 35.17
N CYS A 318 26.41 -2.15 33.88
CA CYS A 318 25.84 -0.96 33.24
C CYS A 318 24.44 -0.64 33.76
N ARG A 319 24.10 0.64 33.93
CA ARG A 319 22.70 1.04 34.19
C ARG A 319 21.80 0.69 33.00
N PRO A 320 20.48 0.57 33.19
CA PRO A 320 19.54 0.44 32.07
C PRO A 320 19.59 1.69 31.20
N THR A 321 20.13 1.57 29.99
CA THR A 321 20.28 2.69 29.02
C THR A 321 19.64 2.39 27.66
N TRP A 322 19.14 1.18 27.45
CA TRP A 322 18.56 0.73 26.19
C TRP A 322 17.11 0.28 26.38
N CYS A 323 16.29 0.52 25.37
CA CYS A 323 14.99 -0.13 25.25
C CYS A 323 15.14 -1.51 24.60
N LEU A 324 14.13 -2.37 24.82
CA LEU A 324 14.16 -3.76 24.36
C LEU A 324 14.42 -3.90 22.86
N MET A 325 13.78 -3.06 22.04
CA MET A 325 13.89 -3.10 20.59
C MET A 325 15.28 -2.69 20.10
N CYS A 326 15.88 -1.66 20.69
CA CYS A 326 17.23 -1.23 20.30
C CYS A 326 18.29 -2.24 20.73
N LEU A 327 18.14 -2.86 21.91
CA LEU A 327 19.03 -3.92 22.34
C LEU A 327 18.89 -5.17 21.45
N GLY A 328 17.67 -5.56 21.08
CA GLY A 328 17.43 -6.65 20.14
C GLY A 328 18.05 -6.39 18.76
N ARG A 329 17.97 -5.15 18.24
CA ARG A 329 18.61 -4.77 16.97
C ARG A 329 20.12 -4.85 17.06
N TRP A 330 20.70 -4.39 18.18
CA TRP A 330 22.12 -4.55 18.44
C TRP A 330 22.51 -6.03 18.45
N PHE A 331 21.73 -6.87 19.15
CA PHE A 331 21.95 -8.31 19.21
C PHE A 331 21.97 -8.92 17.81
N ALA A 332 20.95 -8.64 16.99
CA ALA A 332 20.85 -9.12 15.61
C ALA A 332 22.03 -8.64 14.72
N SER A 333 22.49 -7.41 14.91
CA SER A 333 23.59 -6.83 14.12
C SER A 333 24.94 -7.52 14.35
N ARG A 334 25.08 -8.28 15.44
CA ARG A 334 26.30 -8.99 15.82
C ARG A 334 26.28 -10.46 15.43
N GLN A 335 25.22 -10.90 14.76
CA GLN A 335 25.07 -12.27 14.30
C GLN A 335 25.62 -12.50 12.91
N ASP A 336 25.98 -13.75 12.63
CA ASP A 336 26.26 -14.20 11.28
C ASP A 336 24.97 -14.26 10.47
N GLN A 337 24.88 -13.41 9.44
CA GLN A 337 23.71 -13.33 8.56
C GLN A 337 23.52 -14.60 7.70
N GLN A 338 24.53 -15.47 7.60
CA GLN A 338 24.47 -16.72 6.84
C GLN A 338 23.90 -17.89 7.66
N GLN A 339 23.81 -17.78 8.99
CA GLN A 339 23.35 -18.85 9.90
C GLN A 339 22.28 -18.35 10.91
N PRO A 340 21.07 -17.97 10.44
CA PRO A 340 19.99 -17.43 11.28
C PRO A 340 19.52 -18.37 12.40
N GLU A 341 19.64 -19.68 12.21
CA GLU A 341 19.27 -20.71 13.19
C GLU A 341 20.07 -20.65 14.49
N THR A 342 21.26 -20.04 14.46
CA THR A 342 22.15 -19.92 15.64
C THR A 342 21.94 -18.63 16.43
N TRP A 343 21.12 -17.69 15.94
CA TRP A 343 21.06 -16.36 16.52
C TRP A 343 20.60 -16.37 17.98
N LEU A 344 19.58 -17.15 18.32
CA LEU A 344 19.06 -17.20 19.70
C LEU A 344 20.02 -17.85 20.70
N SER A 345 20.86 -18.78 20.24
CA SER A 345 21.85 -19.48 21.08
C SER A 345 23.20 -18.75 21.17
N SER A 346 23.38 -17.69 20.37
CA SER A 346 24.60 -16.89 20.35
C SER A 346 24.78 -16.02 21.59
N ARG A 347 25.99 -15.46 21.72
CA ARG A 347 26.36 -14.50 22.76
C ARG A 347 26.92 -13.25 22.11
N VAL A 348 26.53 -12.08 22.59
CA VAL A 348 26.97 -10.79 22.04
C VAL A 348 27.53 -9.89 23.13
N PRO A 349 28.46 -8.97 22.80
CA PRO A 349 28.96 -8.00 23.76
C PRO A 349 27.89 -6.93 24.06
N CYS A 350 27.80 -6.53 25.33
CA CYS A 350 27.03 -5.36 25.74
C CYS A 350 27.46 -4.12 24.93
N PRO A 351 26.53 -3.34 24.36
CA PRO A 351 26.89 -2.16 23.58
C PRO A 351 27.62 -1.09 24.39
N THR A 352 27.52 -1.12 25.73
CA THR A 352 28.14 -0.14 26.62
C THR A 352 29.45 -0.64 27.23
N CYS A 353 29.45 -1.77 27.96
CA CYS A 353 30.66 -2.28 28.64
C CYS A 353 31.32 -3.48 27.95
N ARG A 354 30.77 -3.96 26.83
CA ARG A 354 31.25 -5.14 26.08
C ARG A 354 31.24 -6.48 26.81
N SER A 355 30.75 -6.54 28.05
CA SER A 355 30.49 -7.81 28.75
C SER A 355 29.61 -8.70 27.89
N LYS A 356 30.04 -9.93 27.62
CA LYS A 356 29.28 -10.90 26.81
C LYS A 356 28.01 -11.29 27.55
N PHE A 357 26.89 -11.37 26.84
CA PHE A 357 25.61 -11.80 27.38
C PHE A 357 24.84 -12.63 26.34
N CYS A 358 23.92 -13.47 26.80
CA CYS A 358 22.97 -14.20 25.95
C CYS A 358 21.54 -13.69 26.16
N ILE A 359 20.59 -14.20 25.37
CA ILE A 359 19.18 -13.77 25.46
C ILE A 359 18.57 -13.97 26.86
N LEU A 360 19.01 -14.99 27.61
CA LEU A 360 18.52 -15.29 28.96
C LEU A 360 18.95 -14.23 29.99
N ASP A 361 20.03 -13.51 29.72
CA ASP A 361 20.56 -12.47 30.61
C ASP A 361 19.83 -11.13 30.46
N VAL A 362 18.85 -11.03 29.56
CA VAL A 362 18.14 -9.80 29.28
C VAL A 362 16.88 -9.73 30.14
N CYS A 363 16.76 -8.70 30.97
CA CYS A 363 15.63 -8.47 31.85
C CYS A 363 14.88 -7.20 31.47
N VAL A 364 13.56 -7.27 31.44
CA VAL A 364 12.70 -6.06 31.35
C VAL A 364 12.66 -5.39 32.72
N VAL A 365 12.87 -4.07 32.71
CA VAL A 365 12.81 -3.24 33.92
C VAL A 365 11.35 -2.99 34.30
N ARG A 366 11.03 -3.17 35.58
CA ARG A 366 9.71 -2.91 36.17
C ARG A 366 9.71 -1.67 37.05
#